data_AF-A0A397J8J4-F1
#
_entry.id   AF-A0A397J8J4-F1
#
_cell.length_a   1.000
_cell.length_b   1.000
_cell.length_c   1.000
_cell.angle_alpha   90.00
_cell.angle_beta   90.00
_cell.angle_gamma   90.00
#
_symmetry.space_group_name_H-M   'P 1'
#
loop_
_entity.id
_entity.type
_entity.pdbx_description
1 polymer ?
#
loop_
_entity_poly.entity_id
_entity_poly.type
_entity_poly.pdbx_seq_one_letter_code
_entity_poly.pdbx_strand_id
1 'polypeptide(L)'
;MNIHASLRAEAAKYQSATTFRLGDHDYNNVVRLIIDTEVKKLLKEYGCSIENPNRNLIKGVLQRRIIEMIINKVENYFKTGEENEQSLETKLVSTTDKILEYMESFSTHRVGVYEITKAAPIKLRQLVYAVLGNRGFSKKNDESEHQFITQLRYEVVKEINQYRTVEDIVKKK
;
A
#
# COMPACT_ATOMS: atom_id res chain seq x y z
N MET A 1 11.25 -35.73 -12.86
CA MET A 1 11.45 -34.51 -12.07
C MET A 1 10.09 -34.03 -11.57
N ASN A 2 9.80 -34.13 -10.27
CA ASN A 2 8.45 -33.95 -9.73
C ASN A 2 8.17 -32.45 -9.48
N ILE A 3 7.60 -31.79 -10.49
CA ILE A 3 7.32 -30.34 -10.54
C ILE A 3 6.51 -29.88 -9.30
N HIS A 4 5.66 -30.77 -8.76
CA HIS A 4 4.84 -30.50 -7.58
C HIS A 4 5.63 -30.37 -6.27
N ALA A 5 6.76 -31.07 -6.15
CA ALA A 5 7.65 -30.95 -4.98
C ALA A 5 8.43 -29.64 -5.01
N SER A 6 8.86 -29.20 -6.20
CA SER A 6 9.56 -27.94 -6.41
C SER A 6 8.67 -26.74 -6.07
N LEU A 7 7.41 -26.76 -6.53
CA LEU A 7 6.43 -25.71 -6.24
C LEU A 7 6.09 -25.59 -4.74
N ARG A 8 6.00 -26.73 -4.02
CA ARG A 8 5.76 -26.72 -2.56
C ARG A 8 6.96 -26.16 -1.80
N ALA A 9 8.18 -26.52 -2.18
CA ALA A 9 9.39 -26.02 -1.55
C ALA A 9 9.58 -24.50 -1.78
N GLU A 10 9.17 -24.01 -2.95
CA GLU A 10 9.24 -22.59 -3.28
C GLU A 10 8.16 -21.76 -2.56
N ALA A 11 6.92 -22.26 -2.48
CA ALA A 11 5.85 -21.60 -1.73
C ALA A 11 6.16 -21.46 -0.22
N ALA A 12 6.89 -22.41 0.37
CA ALA A 12 7.31 -22.35 1.77
C ALA A 12 8.30 -21.21 2.05
N LYS A 13 9.10 -20.80 1.05
CA LYS A 13 10.03 -19.65 1.18
C LYS A 13 9.31 -18.31 1.23
N TYR A 14 8.11 -18.22 0.66
CA TYR A 14 7.31 -16.99 0.67
C TYR A 14 6.43 -16.85 1.93
N GLN A 15 6.22 -17.93 2.70
CA GLN A 15 5.52 -17.88 3.99
C GLN A 15 6.35 -17.26 5.13
N SER A 16 7.69 -17.20 5.00
CA SER A 16 8.55 -16.52 5.99
C SER A 16 8.60 -14.99 5.81
N ALA A 17 8.15 -14.48 4.66
CA ALA A 17 8.18 -13.06 4.32
C ALA A 17 7.06 -12.23 5.01
N THR A 18 6.11 -12.86 5.71
CA THR A 18 5.06 -12.17 6.47
C THR A 18 5.52 -11.55 7.79
N THR A 19 6.82 -11.58 8.10
CA THR A 19 7.40 -11.04 9.34
C THR A 19 8.33 -9.86 9.08
N PHE A 20 7.87 -8.85 8.34
CA PHE A 20 8.54 -7.54 8.34
C PHE A 20 8.05 -6.75 9.57
N ARG A 21 8.81 -6.82 10.67
CA ARG A 21 8.63 -5.91 11.80
C ARG A 21 9.10 -4.53 11.38
N LEU A 22 8.17 -3.59 11.23
CA LEU A 22 8.49 -2.17 11.18
C LEU A 22 9.14 -1.81 12.53
N GLY A 23 10.44 -1.48 12.50
CA GLY A 23 11.17 -1.05 13.68
C GLY A 23 10.72 0.34 14.08
N ASP A 24 10.00 0.46 15.19
CA ASP A 24 9.57 1.72 15.82
C ASP A 24 10.73 2.46 16.53
N HIS A 25 11.87 2.62 15.87
CA HIS A 25 13.05 3.24 16.48
C HIS A 25 13.53 4.45 15.68
N ASP A 26 12.76 5.54 15.79
CA ASP A 26 13.28 6.89 15.59
C ASP A 26 13.02 7.72 16.86
N TYR A 27 13.98 7.68 17.79
CA TYR A 27 13.90 8.33 19.10
C TYR A 27 14.33 9.81 19.10
N ASN A 28 14.64 10.41 17.94
CA ASN A 28 15.34 11.70 17.91
C ASN A 28 14.49 12.92 17.52
N ASN A 29 13.18 12.79 17.32
CA ASN A 29 12.35 13.95 16.95
C ASN A 29 11.09 14.14 17.80
N VAL A 30 10.94 15.32 18.41
CA VAL A 30 9.70 15.70 19.11
C VAL A 30 8.71 16.18 18.06
N VAL A 31 7.73 15.35 17.72
CA VAL A 31 6.64 15.72 16.82
C VAL A 31 5.58 16.48 17.62
N ARG A 32 5.41 17.77 17.34
CA ARG A 32 4.26 18.55 17.84
C ARG A 32 3.20 18.63 16.75
N LEU A 33 2.01 18.13 17.07
CA LEU A 33 0.87 18.27 16.17
C LEU A 33 0.43 19.75 16.17
N ILE A 34 0.21 20.33 15.00
CA ILE A 34 -0.40 21.65 14.87
C ILE A 34 -1.90 21.41 15.02
N ILE A 35 -2.33 21.24 16.27
CA ILE A 35 -3.72 20.94 16.59
C ILE A 35 -4.43 22.28 16.71
N ASP A 36 -5.10 22.71 15.64
CA ASP A 36 -6.52 22.98 15.82
C ASP A 36 -7.29 23.10 14.49
N THR A 37 -6.94 24.04 13.61
CA THR A 37 -7.82 24.38 12.47
C THR A 37 -7.89 23.28 11.42
N GLU A 38 -6.75 22.77 10.94
CA GLU A 38 -6.73 21.76 9.87
C GLU A 38 -7.23 20.40 10.34
N VAL A 39 -6.91 20.00 11.57
CA VAL A 39 -7.42 18.75 12.15
C VAL A 39 -8.92 18.83 12.38
N LYS A 40 -9.45 19.97 12.85
CA LYS A 40 -10.90 20.18 12.99
C LYS A 40 -11.62 20.17 11.63
N LYS A 41 -11.01 20.74 10.59
CA LYS A 41 -11.53 20.68 9.22
C LYS A 41 -11.59 19.24 8.71
N LEU A 42 -10.49 18.50 8.84
CA LEU A 42 -10.42 17.09 8.43
C LEU A 42 -11.41 16.19 9.20
N LEU A 43 -11.58 16.44 10.50
CA LEU A 43 -12.62 15.76 11.31
C LEU A 43 -14.01 16.01 10.75
N LYS A 44 -14.34 17.26 10.38
CA LYS A 44 -15.62 17.61 9.76
C LYS A 44 -15.81 16.93 8.40
N GLU A 45 -14.76 16.88 7.57
CA GLU A 45 -14.78 16.16 6.29
C GLU A 45 -15.14 14.68 6.46
N TYR A 46 -14.72 14.06 7.57
CA TYR A 46 -15.08 12.69 7.93
C TYR A 46 -16.37 12.55 8.74
N GLY A 47 -17.15 13.64 8.91
CA GLY A 47 -18.43 13.62 9.63
C GLY A 47 -18.29 13.54 11.15
N CYS A 48 -17.11 13.80 11.72
CA CYS A 48 -16.89 13.84 13.16
C CYS A 48 -17.23 15.22 13.73
N SER A 49 -18.24 15.31 14.60
CA SER A 49 -18.56 16.52 15.38
C SER A 49 -18.02 16.39 16.81
N ILE A 50 -16.72 16.57 16.99
CA ILE A 50 -16.06 16.52 18.30
C ILE A 50 -15.32 17.84 18.53
N GLU A 51 -15.69 18.55 19.59
CA GLU A 51 -15.10 19.85 19.93
C GLU A 51 -13.66 19.71 20.44
N ASN A 52 -13.39 18.66 21.22
CA ASN A 52 -12.10 18.38 21.87
C ASN A 52 -11.59 16.97 21.51
N PRO A 53 -11.03 16.77 20.31
CA PRO A 53 -10.54 15.47 19.87
C PRO A 53 -9.32 15.05 20.70
N ASN A 54 -9.36 13.84 21.27
CA ASN A 54 -8.20 13.28 21.97
C ASN A 54 -7.08 12.90 20.97
N ARG A 55 -5.85 12.73 21.48
CA ARG A 55 -4.67 12.41 20.66
C ARG A 55 -4.84 11.17 19.79
N ASN A 56 -5.52 10.14 20.28
CA ASN A 56 -5.71 8.89 19.53
C ASN A 56 -6.63 9.10 18.33
N LEU A 57 -7.70 9.87 18.50
CA LEU A 57 -8.59 10.25 17.42
C LEU A 57 -7.84 11.04 16.35
N ILE A 58 -7.03 12.03 16.75
CA ILE A 58 -6.22 12.81 15.80
C ILE A 58 -5.29 11.90 15.00
N LYS A 59 -4.57 10.98 15.68
CA LYS A 59 -3.71 10.00 14.99
C LYS A 59 -4.50 9.14 13.99
N GLY A 60 -5.66 8.61 14.39
CA GLY A 60 -6.47 7.78 13.52
C GLY A 60 -6.99 8.53 12.28
N VAL A 61 -7.41 9.79 12.46
CA VAL A 61 -7.89 10.64 11.36
C VAL A 61 -6.78 10.97 10.37
N LEU A 62 -5.57 11.29 10.87
CA LEU A 62 -4.42 11.51 10.00
C LEU A 62 -4.00 10.24 9.28
N GLN A 63 -4.00 9.09 9.96
CA GLN A 63 -3.73 7.79 9.33
C GLN A 63 -4.72 7.49 8.21
N ARG A 64 -6.02 7.69 8.45
CA ARG A 64 -7.06 7.53 7.43
C ARG A 64 -6.77 8.41 6.21
N ARG A 65 -6.48 9.69 6.43
CA ARG A 65 -6.18 10.65 5.35
C ARG A 65 -5.01 10.21 4.48
N ILE A 66 -3.93 9.77 5.11
CA ILE A 66 -2.74 9.29 4.38
C ILE A 66 -3.05 7.98 3.62
N ILE A 67 -3.80 7.04 4.22
CA ILE A 67 -4.20 5.80 3.55
C ILE A 67 -5.05 6.09 2.32
N GLU A 68 -6.07 6.94 2.44
CA GLU A 68 -6.94 7.33 1.33
C GLU A 68 -6.14 8.00 0.20
N MET A 69 -5.19 8.88 0.55
CA MET A 69 -4.31 9.51 -0.44
C MET A 69 -3.43 8.48 -1.16
N ILE A 70 -2.83 7.53 -0.43
CA ILE A 70 -2.01 6.47 -1.02
C ILE A 70 -2.85 5.60 -1.97
N ILE A 71 -4.04 5.18 -1.54
CA ILE A 71 -4.97 4.40 -2.37
C ILE A 71 -5.27 5.14 -3.68
N ASN A 72 -5.67 6.41 -3.60
CA ASN A 72 -5.99 7.21 -4.78
C ASN A 72 -4.79 7.34 -5.73
N LYS A 73 -3.58 7.51 -5.19
CA LYS A 73 -2.35 7.63 -6.00
C LYS A 73 -1.99 6.32 -6.69
N VAL A 74 -2.12 5.19 -5.98
CA VAL A 74 -1.89 3.85 -6.52
C VAL A 74 -2.91 3.52 -7.61
N GLU A 75 -4.19 3.83 -7.38
CA GLU A 75 -5.22 3.64 -8.39
C GLU A 75 -4.94 4.45 -9.66
N ASN A 76 -4.57 5.72 -9.51
CA ASN A 76 -4.26 6.57 -10.65
C ASN A 76 -3.04 6.05 -11.42
N TYR A 77 -1.99 5.60 -10.72
CA TYR A 77 -0.81 4.99 -11.35
C TYR A 77 -1.16 3.78 -12.21
N PHE A 78 -2.10 2.94 -11.76
CA PHE A 78 -2.56 1.78 -12.52
C PHE A 78 -3.61 2.10 -13.59
N LYS A 79 -4.21 3.30 -13.60
CA LYS A 79 -5.19 3.74 -14.60
C LYS A 79 -4.57 4.49 -15.78
N THR A 80 -3.36 5.04 -15.64
CA THR A 80 -2.74 5.92 -16.65
C THR A 80 -2.08 5.17 -17.80
N GLY A 81 -2.47 5.52 -19.04
CA GLY A 81 -1.72 5.23 -20.27
C GLY A 81 -2.46 4.37 -21.30
N GLU A 82 -2.20 4.64 -22.59
CA GLU A 82 -2.50 3.69 -23.67
C GLU A 82 -1.74 2.38 -23.42
N GLU A 83 -2.28 1.22 -23.84
CA GLU A 83 -1.71 -0.12 -23.54
C GLU A 83 -0.20 -0.23 -23.86
N ASN A 84 0.28 0.53 -24.85
CA ASN A 84 1.67 0.52 -25.31
C ASN A 84 2.63 1.26 -24.37
N GLU A 85 2.15 2.24 -23.60
CA GLU A 85 2.96 3.08 -22.70
C GLU A 85 2.87 2.67 -21.23
N GLN A 86 2.02 1.69 -20.92
CA GLN A 86 1.87 1.20 -19.55
C GLN A 86 3.14 0.53 -19.03
N SER A 87 3.45 0.82 -17.76
CA SER A 87 4.54 0.18 -17.04
C SER A 87 4.29 -1.32 -16.85
N LEU A 88 5.34 -2.09 -16.54
CA LEU A 88 5.22 -3.53 -16.32
C LEU A 88 4.37 -3.84 -15.08
N GLU A 89 4.42 -2.99 -14.07
CA GLU A 89 3.59 -3.07 -12.87
C GLU A 89 2.11 -2.97 -13.25
N THR A 90 1.74 -1.97 -14.06
CA THR A 90 0.37 -1.78 -14.54
C THR A 90 -0.10 -2.92 -15.41
N LYS A 91 0.73 -3.38 -16.35
CA LYS A 91 0.41 -4.54 -17.22
C LYS A 91 0.18 -5.81 -16.40
N LEU A 92 0.99 -6.02 -15.35
CA LEU A 92 0.85 -7.18 -14.46
C LEU A 92 -0.46 -7.13 -13.66
N VAL A 93 -0.80 -5.97 -13.10
CA VAL A 93 -2.06 -5.79 -12.34
C VAL A 93 -3.26 -5.95 -13.25
N SER A 94 -3.30 -5.26 -14.39
CA SER A 94 -4.45 -5.31 -15.31
C SER A 94 -4.67 -6.70 -15.92
N THR A 95 -3.59 -7.42 -16.23
CA THR A 95 -3.68 -8.84 -16.66
C THR A 95 -4.21 -9.72 -15.54
N THR A 96 -3.80 -9.47 -14.29
CA THR A 96 -4.31 -10.20 -13.13
C THR A 96 -5.80 -9.97 -12.94
N ASP A 97 -6.27 -8.73 -13.08
CA ASP A 97 -7.69 -8.39 -13.00
C ASP A 97 -8.52 -9.13 -14.07
N LYS A 98 -8.04 -9.17 -15.33
CA LYS A 98 -8.68 -9.97 -16.40
C LYS A 98 -8.75 -11.47 -16.06
N ILE A 99 -7.69 -12.03 -15.47
CA ILE A 99 -7.70 -13.45 -15.04
C ILE A 99 -8.75 -13.67 -13.94
N LEU A 100 -8.88 -12.72 -13.01
CA LEU A 100 -9.85 -12.79 -11.91
C LEU A 100 -11.30 -12.72 -12.43
N GLU A 101 -11.56 -11.89 -13.44
CA GLU A 101 -12.86 -11.83 -14.14
C GLU A 101 -13.21 -13.17 -14.81
N TYR A 102 -12.23 -13.83 -15.44
CA TYR A 102 -12.43 -15.16 -16.01
C TYR A 102 -12.70 -16.22 -14.95
N MET A 103 -12.00 -16.17 -13.80
CA MET A 103 -12.26 -17.07 -12.67
C MET A 103 -13.66 -16.90 -12.10
N GLU A 104 -14.14 -15.67 -11.97
CA GLU A 104 -15.51 -15.38 -11.54
C GLU A 104 -16.54 -15.89 -12.56
N SER A 105 -16.28 -15.70 -13.85
CA SER A 105 -17.12 -16.22 -14.93
C SER A 105 -17.21 -17.75 -14.89
N PHE A 106 -16.10 -18.45 -14.64
CA PHE A 106 -16.14 -19.90 -14.42
C PHE A 106 -16.94 -20.29 -13.18
N SER A 107 -16.79 -19.55 -12.07
CA SER A 107 -17.51 -19.83 -10.81
C SER A 107 -19.03 -19.73 -10.95
N THR A 108 -19.49 -18.85 -11.83
CA THR A 108 -20.91 -18.51 -11.99
C THR A 108 -21.61 -19.36 -13.04
N HIS A 109 -20.87 -19.85 -14.05
CA HIS A 109 -21.45 -20.55 -15.19
C HIS A 109 -21.14 -22.05 -15.25
N ARG A 110 -20.33 -22.59 -14.34
CA ARG A 110 -19.92 -24.00 -14.37
C ARG A 110 -20.03 -24.67 -13.01
N VAL A 111 -20.36 -25.96 -13.01
CA VAL A 111 -20.31 -26.82 -11.82
C VAL A 111 -18.85 -27.12 -11.49
N GLY A 112 -18.45 -26.97 -10.23
CA GLY A 112 -17.07 -27.17 -9.81
C GLY A 112 -16.87 -27.12 -8.30
N VAL A 113 -15.62 -27.28 -7.87
CA VAL A 113 -15.23 -27.28 -6.46
C VAL A 113 -15.18 -25.85 -5.93
N TYR A 114 -16.15 -25.49 -5.08
CA TYR A 114 -16.34 -24.14 -4.57
C TYR A 114 -15.11 -23.61 -3.80
N GLU A 115 -14.42 -24.47 -3.06
CA GLU A 115 -13.27 -24.11 -2.23
C GLU A 115 -12.09 -23.61 -3.08
N ILE A 116 -11.83 -24.26 -4.22
CA ILE A 116 -10.75 -23.88 -5.13
C ILE A 116 -11.07 -22.53 -5.76
N THR A 117 -12.30 -22.37 -6.26
CA THR A 117 -12.74 -21.14 -6.93
C THR A 117 -12.79 -19.93 -5.98
N LYS A 118 -13.00 -20.16 -4.68
CA LYS A 118 -12.91 -19.11 -3.65
C LYS A 118 -11.46 -18.77 -3.26
N ALA A 119 -10.59 -19.76 -3.14
CA ALA A 119 -9.23 -19.57 -2.65
C ALA A 119 -8.24 -19.08 -3.73
N ALA A 120 -8.40 -19.52 -4.99
CA ALA A 120 -7.46 -19.21 -6.07
C ALA A 120 -7.36 -17.71 -6.38
N PRO A 121 -8.46 -16.92 -6.49
CA PRO A 121 -8.39 -15.48 -6.70
C PRO A 121 -7.59 -14.76 -5.62
N ILE A 122 -7.77 -15.15 -4.36
CA ILE A 122 -7.06 -14.57 -3.21
C ILE A 122 -5.56 -14.84 -3.31
N LYS A 123 -5.19 -16.10 -3.57
CA LYS A 123 -3.78 -16.52 -3.70
C LYS A 123 -3.08 -15.83 -4.87
N LEU A 124 -3.78 -15.65 -5.99
CA LEU A 124 -3.25 -14.96 -7.16
C LEU A 124 -2.93 -13.50 -6.83
N ARG A 125 -3.87 -12.75 -6.23
CA ARG A 125 -3.63 -11.37 -5.79
C ARG A 125 -2.45 -11.28 -4.84
N GLN A 126 -2.40 -12.15 -3.82
CA GLN A 126 -1.30 -12.20 -2.86
C GLN A 126 0.06 -12.40 -3.54
N LEU A 127 0.14 -13.35 -4.49
CA LEU A 127 1.37 -13.63 -5.21
C LEU A 127 1.80 -12.44 -6.08
N VAL A 128 0.88 -11.82 -6.81
CA VAL A 128 1.15 -10.68 -7.67
C VAL A 128 1.64 -9.49 -6.86
N TYR A 129 0.97 -9.15 -5.76
CA TYR A 129 1.42 -8.06 -4.89
C TYR A 129 2.73 -8.38 -4.16
N ALA A 130 3.02 -9.64 -3.85
CA ALA A 130 4.33 -10.05 -3.33
C ALA A 130 5.43 -9.81 -4.38
N VAL A 131 5.19 -10.12 -5.65
CA VAL A 131 6.14 -9.82 -6.74
C VAL A 131 6.35 -8.33 -6.90
N LEU A 132 5.27 -7.53 -6.91
CA LEU A 132 5.37 -6.06 -7.00
C LEU A 132 6.15 -5.46 -5.84
N GLY A 133 5.85 -5.88 -4.60
CA GLY A 133 6.54 -5.41 -3.41
C GLY A 133 8.03 -5.77 -3.37
N ASN A 134 8.41 -6.91 -3.95
CA ASN A 134 9.82 -7.36 -3.97
C ASN A 134 10.62 -6.90 -5.20
N ARG A 135 9.96 -6.57 -6.31
CA ARG A 135 10.65 -6.22 -7.57
C ARG A 135 10.04 -5.05 -8.33
N GLY A 136 8.71 -4.99 -8.46
CA GLY A 136 8.03 -3.96 -9.26
C GLY A 136 8.31 -2.54 -8.78
N PHE A 137 8.43 -2.34 -7.47
CA PHE A 137 8.72 -1.02 -6.89
C PHE A 137 10.13 -0.91 -6.30
N SER A 138 11.01 -1.86 -6.63
CA SER A 138 12.39 -1.86 -6.16
C SER A 138 13.23 -0.79 -6.85
N LYS A 139 14.44 -0.56 -6.32
CA LYS A 139 15.45 0.23 -7.00
C LYS A 139 15.76 -0.36 -8.38
N LYS A 140 16.02 0.51 -9.34
CA LYS A 140 16.53 0.11 -10.65
C LYS A 140 17.98 -0.36 -10.54
N ASN A 141 18.52 -0.90 -11.64
CA ASN A 141 19.90 -1.41 -11.69
C ASN A 141 20.97 -0.34 -11.44
N ASP A 142 20.63 0.93 -11.67
CA ASP A 142 21.46 2.10 -11.35
C ASP A 142 21.28 2.58 -9.90
N GLU A 143 20.65 1.76 -9.06
CA GLU A 143 20.28 2.03 -7.67
C GLU A 143 19.30 3.20 -7.47
N SER A 144 18.78 3.79 -8.55
CA SER A 144 17.79 4.85 -8.47
C SER A 144 16.48 4.32 -7.89
N GLU A 145 15.87 5.10 -7.00
CA GLU A 145 14.56 4.76 -6.47
C GLU A 145 13.50 4.81 -7.57
N HIS A 146 12.53 3.91 -7.49
CA HIS A 146 11.41 3.88 -8.41
C HIS A 146 10.66 5.23 -8.38
N GLN A 147 10.46 5.85 -9.54
CA GLN A 147 9.92 7.22 -9.65
C GLN A 147 8.59 7.40 -8.91
N PHE A 148 7.66 6.45 -9.06
CA PHE A 148 6.38 6.46 -8.34
C PHE A 148 6.57 6.47 -6.81
N ILE A 149 7.54 5.70 -6.29
CA ILE A 149 7.81 5.63 -4.85
C ILE A 149 8.40 6.95 -4.34
N THR A 150 9.35 7.51 -5.10
CA THR A 150 9.95 8.81 -4.78
C THR A 150 8.88 9.91 -4.71
N GLN A 151 7.99 9.95 -5.70
CA GLN A 151 6.90 10.92 -5.75
C GLN A 151 5.88 10.70 -4.62
N LEU A 152 5.46 9.45 -4.40
CA LEU A 152 4.49 9.11 -3.35
C LEU A 152 5.03 9.50 -1.96
N ARG A 153 6.32 9.21 -1.68
CA ARG A 153 6.98 9.61 -0.43
C ARG A 153 6.94 11.12 -0.24
N TYR A 154 7.31 11.88 -1.26
CA TYR A 154 7.28 13.35 -1.20
C TYR A 154 5.87 13.87 -0.88
N GLU A 155 4.86 13.34 -1.57
CA GLU A 155 3.47 13.75 -1.36
C GLU A 155 2.94 13.38 0.03
N VAL A 156 3.26 12.19 0.54
CA VAL A 156 2.90 11.76 1.91
C VAL A 156 3.52 12.68 2.95
N VAL A 157 4.81 13.01 2.81
CA VAL A 157 5.50 13.93 3.73
C VAL A 157 4.90 15.32 3.65
N LYS A 158 4.60 15.81 2.44
CA LYS A 158 3.96 17.11 2.23
C LYS A 158 2.58 17.17 2.87
N GLU A 159 1.75 16.13 2.71
CA GLU A 159 0.41 16.06 3.28
C GLU A 159 0.45 16.02 4.80
N ILE A 160 1.27 15.14 5.41
CA ILE A 160 1.30 15.00 6.86
C ILE A 160 1.83 16.25 7.56
N ASN A 161 2.75 16.98 6.92
CA ASN A 161 3.32 18.22 7.45
C ASN A 161 2.33 19.39 7.48
N GLN A 162 1.15 19.27 6.87
CA GLN A 162 0.06 20.23 7.07
C GLN A 162 -0.52 20.16 8.50
N TYR A 163 -0.35 19.02 9.17
CA TYR A 163 -0.97 18.73 10.47
C TYR A 163 0.05 18.61 11.62
N ARG A 164 1.35 18.71 11.33
CA ARG A 164 2.43 18.57 12.32
C ARG A 164 3.61 19.49 12.03
N THR A 165 4.27 19.92 13.09
CA THR A 165 5.62 20.48 13.04
C THR A 165 6.60 19.45 13.58
N VAL A 166 7.73 19.31 12.91
CA VAL A 166 8.86 18.53 13.39
C VAL A 166 9.85 19.53 13.97
N GLU A 167 10.02 19.54 15.29
CA GLU A 167 11.03 20.35 15.96
C GLU A 167 12.32 19.52 16.06
N ASP A 168 13.35 19.88 15.28
CA ASP A 168 14.67 19.28 15.43
C ASP A 168 15.19 19.59 16.84
N ILE A 169 15.37 18.54 17.64
CA ILE A 169 16.02 18.66 18.94
C ILE A 169 17.50 18.90 18.64
N VAL A 170 17.90 20.18 18.51
CA VAL A 170 19.31 20.55 18.49
C VAL A 170 19.93 19.91 19.74
N LYS A 171 20.79 18.89 19.54
CA LYS A 171 21.51 18.22 20.64
C LYS A 171 22.15 19.31 21.49
N LYS A 172 21.65 19.52 22.71
CA LYS A 172 22.33 20.36 23.69
C LYS A 172 23.72 19.77 23.88
N LYS A 173 24.74 20.55 23.50
CA LYS A 173 26.16 20.25 23.74
C LYS A 173 26.43 20.06 25.23
#